data_AF-A0A3R9QRE0-F1
#
_entry.id   AF-A0A3R9QRE0-F1
#
_cell.length_a   1.000
_cell.length_b   1.000
_cell.length_c   1.000
_cell.angle_alpha   90.00
_cell.angle_beta   90.00
_cell.angle_gamma   90.00
#
_symmetry.space_group_name_H-M   'P 1'
#
loop_
_entity.id
_entity.type
_entity.pdbx_description
1 polymer ?
#
loop_
_entity_poly.entity_id
_entity_poly.type
_entity_poly.pdbx_seq_one_letter_code
_entity_poly.pdbx_strand_id
1 'polypeptide(L)'
;MEDAATLGEFARKLRVYFRTASMGISFLIYGAIFGGYWLLIFSIGSLYNSPWIFIGGTLGVIPLVFLCALLVAKTVPGIRRERLPYEGARWIVSFIIPIAAAIIIGSLYSIPSLWYGTLGASFLLVHFLIERPLVLNGLIKAKPFLLASILMLLSFPALLSLPPYLDSMAALGLCLLFYSLAGVYALVRAAKLFSE
;
A
#
# COMPACT_ATOMS: atom_id res chain seq x y z
N MET A 1 23.92 -6.21 -35.56
CA MET A 1 24.21 -5.86 -34.15
C MET A 1 23.23 -4.82 -33.63
N GLU A 2 22.82 -3.86 -34.47
CA GLU A 2 21.81 -2.84 -34.17
C GLU A 2 20.47 -3.46 -33.75
N ASP A 3 19.95 -4.46 -34.48
CA ASP A 3 18.70 -5.18 -34.14
C ASP A 3 18.72 -5.90 -32.79
N ALA A 4 19.88 -6.43 -32.39
CA ALA A 4 20.04 -7.09 -31.09
C ALA A 4 20.05 -6.08 -29.93
N ALA A 5 20.61 -4.88 -30.17
CA ALA A 5 20.63 -3.80 -29.20
C ALA A 5 19.22 -3.20 -29.00
N THR A 6 18.47 -2.96 -30.07
CA THR A 6 17.06 -2.51 -30.01
C THR A 6 16.16 -3.56 -29.38
N LEU A 7 16.34 -4.85 -29.69
CA LEU A 7 15.59 -5.93 -29.06
C LEU A 7 15.89 -6.02 -27.54
N GLY A 8 17.16 -5.87 -27.15
CA GLY A 8 17.58 -5.85 -25.75
C GLY A 8 17.00 -4.66 -24.97
N GLU A 9 16.98 -3.48 -25.57
CA GLU A 9 16.38 -2.30 -24.97
C GLU A 9 14.86 -2.41 -24.84
N PHE A 10 14.19 -2.94 -25.86
CA PHE A 10 12.75 -3.21 -25.82
C PHE A 10 12.40 -4.21 -24.71
N ALA A 11 13.15 -5.32 -24.59
CA ALA A 11 12.96 -6.31 -23.54
C ALA A 11 13.15 -5.71 -22.14
N ARG A 12 14.12 -4.80 -21.96
CA ARG A 12 14.33 -4.05 -20.72
C ARG A 12 13.13 -3.15 -20.40
N LYS A 13 12.68 -2.33 -21.35
CA LYS A 13 11.51 -1.45 -21.19
C LYS A 13 10.26 -2.27 -20.85
N LEU A 14 10.04 -3.41 -21.52
CA LEU A 14 8.93 -4.31 -21.27
C LEU A 14 8.95 -4.90 -19.86
N ARG A 15 10.12 -5.31 -19.34
CA ARG A 15 10.26 -5.82 -17.97
C ARG A 15 9.91 -4.74 -16.93
N VAL A 16 10.40 -3.52 -17.12
CA VAL A 16 10.12 -2.39 -16.22
C VAL A 16 8.64 -1.99 -16.30
N TYR A 17 8.04 -2.01 -17.50
CA TYR A 17 6.62 -1.79 -17.72
C TYR A 17 5.77 -2.77 -16.90
N PHE A 18 5.97 -4.08 -17.09
CA PHE A 18 5.15 -5.07 -16.39
C PHE A 18 5.34 -5.01 -14.87
N ARG A 19 6.56 -4.76 -14.37
CA ARG A 19 6.78 -4.58 -12.92
C ARG A 19 6.06 -3.34 -12.39
N THR A 20 6.12 -2.22 -13.11
CA THR A 20 5.47 -0.97 -12.71
C THR A 20 3.94 -1.09 -12.79
N ALA A 21 3.42 -1.69 -13.85
CA ALA A 21 1.99 -1.93 -14.03
C ALA A 21 1.44 -2.94 -13.01
N SER A 22 2.20 -4.01 -12.71
CA SER A 22 1.87 -4.98 -11.66
C SER A 22 1.69 -4.30 -10.30
N MET A 23 2.58 -3.38 -9.93
CA MET A 23 2.43 -2.63 -8.69
C MET A 23 1.17 -1.76 -8.71
N GLY A 24 0.87 -1.10 -9.84
CA GLY A 24 -0.35 -0.31 -9.99
C GLY A 24 -1.62 -1.14 -9.82
N ILE A 25 -1.70 -2.31 -10.47
CA ILE A 25 -2.81 -3.26 -10.30
C ILE A 25 -2.90 -3.76 -8.86
N SER A 26 -1.76 -4.07 -8.24
CA SER A 26 -1.71 -4.50 -6.84
C SER A 26 -2.29 -3.44 -5.91
N PHE A 27 -1.98 -2.16 -6.14
CA PHE A 27 -2.55 -1.05 -5.38
C PHE A 27 -4.08 -0.97 -5.50
N LEU A 28 -4.63 -1.14 -6.71
CA LEU A 28 -6.09 -1.14 -6.89
C LEU A 28 -6.75 -2.31 -6.16
N ILE A 29 -6.17 -3.51 -6.26
CA ILE A 29 -6.66 -4.72 -5.57
C ILE A 29 -6.57 -4.55 -4.06
N TYR A 30 -5.42 -4.08 -3.55
CA TYR A 30 -5.21 -3.87 -2.13
C TYR A 30 -6.18 -2.82 -1.58
N GLY A 31 -6.38 -1.72 -2.30
CA GLY A 31 -7.36 -0.71 -1.93
C GLY A 31 -8.76 -1.30 -1.78
N ALA A 32 -9.21 -2.08 -2.77
CA ALA A 32 -10.52 -2.73 -2.73
C ALA A 32 -10.66 -3.72 -1.56
N ILE A 33 -9.64 -4.56 -1.32
CA ILE A 33 -9.64 -5.54 -0.22
C ILE A 33 -9.63 -4.83 1.14
N PHE A 34 -8.75 -3.84 1.34
CA PHE A 34 -8.68 -3.09 2.58
C PHE A 34 -9.95 -2.28 2.83
N GLY A 35 -10.50 -1.64 1.80
CA GLY A 35 -11.77 -0.92 1.89
C GLY A 35 -12.92 -1.84 2.27
N GLY A 36 -13.06 -2.99 1.59
CA GLY A 36 -14.09 -3.99 1.91
C GLY A 36 -13.94 -4.55 3.32
N TYR A 37 -12.70 -4.86 3.74
CA TYR A 37 -12.40 -5.34 5.09
C TYR A 37 -12.82 -4.34 6.17
N TRP A 38 -12.39 -3.09 6.06
CA TRP A 38 -12.72 -2.07 7.06
C TRP A 38 -14.20 -1.70 7.04
N LEU A 39 -14.87 -1.72 5.88
CA LEU A 39 -16.32 -1.57 5.82
C LEU A 39 -17.02 -2.64 6.65
N LEU A 40 -16.62 -3.92 6.55
CA LEU A 40 -17.16 -4.99 7.39
C LEU A 40 -16.90 -4.75 8.88
N ILE A 41 -15.67 -4.37 9.25
CA ILE A 41 -15.33 -4.08 10.65
C ILE A 41 -16.18 -2.92 11.18
N PHE A 42 -16.37 -1.85 10.42
CA PHE A 42 -17.21 -0.72 10.83
C PHE A 42 -18.69 -1.08 10.92
N SER A 43 -19.22 -1.88 9.98
CA SER A 43 -20.60 -2.37 10.05
C SER A 43 -20.85 -3.28 11.25
N ILE A 44 -19.88 -4.08 11.66
CA ILE A 44 -19.97 -4.91 12.86
C ILE A 44 -19.78 -4.04 14.12
N GLY A 45 -18.82 -3.12 14.08
CA GLY A 45 -18.52 -2.19 15.18
C GLY A 45 -19.70 -1.30 15.56
N SER A 46 -20.52 -0.88 14.59
CA SER A 46 -21.73 -0.09 14.84
C SER A 46 -22.84 -0.88 15.56
N LEU A 47 -22.89 -2.21 15.40
CA LEU A 47 -23.88 -3.07 16.05
C LEU A 47 -23.57 -3.35 17.52
N TYR A 48 -22.30 -3.56 17.86
CA TYR A 48 -21.88 -4.03 19.18
C TYR A 48 -21.27 -2.95 20.07
N ASN A 49 -21.00 -1.75 19.52
CA ASN A 49 -20.47 -0.56 20.19
C ASN A 49 -19.30 -0.84 21.17
N SER A 50 -18.42 -1.78 20.80
CA SER A 50 -17.32 -2.23 21.64
C SER A 50 -15.98 -1.79 21.06
N PRO A 51 -15.10 -1.14 21.85
CA PRO A 51 -13.78 -0.71 21.39
C PRO A 51 -12.86 -1.90 21.01
N TRP A 52 -13.15 -3.10 21.53
CA TRP A 52 -12.40 -4.32 21.21
C TRP A 52 -12.53 -4.74 19.74
N ILE A 53 -13.60 -4.35 19.05
CA ILE A 53 -13.81 -4.66 17.63
C ILE A 53 -12.79 -3.94 16.75
N PHE A 54 -12.41 -2.72 17.13
CA PHE A 54 -11.39 -1.95 16.40
C PHE A 54 -9.98 -2.49 16.64
N ILE A 55 -9.69 -2.94 17.85
CA ILE A 55 -8.42 -3.60 18.17
C ILE A 55 -8.33 -4.93 17.42
N GLY A 56 -9.37 -5.76 17.45
CA GLY A 56 -9.47 -7.01 16.70
C GLY A 56 -9.39 -6.79 15.18
N GLY A 57 -10.04 -5.73 14.67
CA GLY A 57 -9.95 -5.31 13.28
C GLY A 57 -8.53 -4.89 12.88
N THR A 58 -7.82 -4.18 13.75
CA THR A 58 -6.42 -3.81 13.50
C THR A 58 -5.51 -5.04 13.46
N LEU A 59 -5.73 -6.03 14.33
CA LEU A 59 -5.00 -7.31 14.28
C LEU A 59 -5.33 -8.13 13.03
N GLY A 60 -6.58 -8.10 12.56
CA GLY A 60 -7.01 -8.79 11.34
C GLY A 60 -6.40 -8.22 10.05
N VAL A 61 -5.74 -7.06 10.09
CA VAL A 61 -4.92 -6.55 8.98
C VAL A 61 -3.74 -7.49 8.67
N ILE A 62 -3.18 -8.19 9.67
CA ILE A 62 -2.03 -9.09 9.49
C ILE A 62 -2.33 -10.22 8.49
N PRO A 63 -3.39 -11.05 8.68
CA PRO A 63 -3.74 -12.07 7.69
C PRO A 63 -4.22 -11.45 6.37
N LEU A 64 -4.80 -10.24 6.38
CA LEU A 64 -5.21 -9.54 5.16
C LEU A 64 -4.00 -9.17 4.28
N VAL A 65 -2.90 -8.69 4.88
CA VAL A 65 -1.64 -8.41 4.18
C VAL A 65 -1.08 -9.70 3.56
N PHE A 66 -1.16 -10.82 4.27
CA PHE A 66 -0.74 -12.12 3.73
C PHE A 66 -1.61 -12.56 2.55
N LEU A 67 -2.94 -12.41 2.65
CA LEU A 67 -3.87 -12.70 1.55
C LEU A 67 -3.57 -11.83 0.32
N CYS A 68 -3.35 -10.53 0.52
CA CYS A 68 -2.95 -9.60 -0.52
C CYS A 68 -1.65 -10.05 -1.21
N ALA A 69 -0.63 -10.42 -0.44
CA ALA A 69 0.63 -10.94 -0.98
C ALA A 69 0.44 -12.23 -1.80
N LEU A 70 -0.41 -13.16 -1.32
CA LEU A 70 -0.75 -14.39 -2.04
C LEU A 70 -1.50 -14.12 -3.35
N LEU A 71 -2.48 -13.23 -3.34
CA LEU A 71 -3.26 -12.88 -4.52
C LEU A 71 -2.39 -12.24 -5.59
N VAL A 72 -1.48 -11.34 -5.20
CA VAL A 72 -0.53 -10.72 -6.14
C VAL A 72 0.47 -11.73 -6.68
N ALA A 73 0.96 -12.65 -5.84
CA ALA A 73 1.83 -13.73 -6.29
C ALA A 73 1.16 -14.65 -7.32
N LYS A 74 -0.17 -14.83 -7.24
CA LYS A 74 -0.94 -15.67 -8.19
C LYS A 74 -1.43 -14.93 -9.43
N THR A 75 -1.74 -13.64 -9.32
CA THR A 75 -2.38 -12.88 -10.41
C THR A 75 -1.38 -12.14 -11.30
N VAL A 76 -0.18 -11.86 -10.80
CA VAL A 76 0.86 -11.18 -11.59
C VAL A 76 1.75 -12.23 -12.27
N PRO A 77 1.89 -12.20 -13.61
CA PRO A 77 2.67 -13.18 -14.35
C PRO A 77 4.15 -13.18 -13.92
N GLY A 78 4.73 -14.39 -13.93
CA GLY A 78 6.01 -14.79 -13.33
C GLY A 78 7.27 -14.14 -13.91
N ILE A 79 7.36 -12.82 -13.83
CA ILE A 79 8.64 -12.12 -13.95
C ILE A 79 9.46 -12.55 -12.74
N ARG A 80 10.61 -13.21 -12.98
CA ARG A 80 11.64 -13.38 -11.93
C ARG A 80 11.89 -12.00 -11.32
N ARG A 81 11.32 -11.76 -10.13
CA ARG A 81 11.65 -10.59 -9.33
C ARG A 81 13.12 -10.75 -8.98
N GLU A 82 13.93 -9.79 -9.40
CA GLU A 82 15.23 -9.61 -8.78
C GLU A 82 14.92 -9.28 -7.34
N ARG A 83 15.15 -10.27 -6.48
CA ARG A 83 14.81 -10.17 -5.07
C ARG A 83 15.83 -9.25 -4.44
N LEU A 84 15.34 -8.22 -3.76
CA LEU A 84 16.20 -7.48 -2.85
C LEU A 84 16.65 -8.44 -1.74
N PRO A 85 17.89 -8.29 -1.24
CA PRO A 85 18.32 -9.07 -0.08
C PRO A 85 17.38 -8.79 1.09
N TYR A 86 16.86 -9.87 1.69
CA TYR A 86 15.92 -9.83 2.81
C TYR A 86 14.60 -9.10 2.52
N GLU A 87 14.11 -9.10 1.27
CA GLU A 87 12.86 -8.43 0.89
C GLU A 87 11.69 -8.76 1.82
N GLY A 88 11.52 -10.05 2.19
CA GLY A 88 10.46 -10.47 3.12
C GLY A 88 10.60 -9.85 4.52
N ALA A 89 11.82 -9.79 5.07
CA ALA A 89 12.04 -9.14 6.36
C ALA A 89 11.77 -7.64 6.30
N ARG A 90 12.14 -6.98 5.18
CA ARG A 90 11.84 -5.56 4.96
C ARG A 90 10.33 -5.30 4.95
N TRP A 91 9.55 -6.15 4.27
CA TRP A 91 8.09 -6.08 4.30
C TRP A 91 7.56 -6.24 5.72
N ILE A 92 8.00 -7.27 6.44
CA ILE A 92 7.57 -7.52 7.82
C ILE A 92 7.85 -6.30 8.71
N VAL A 93 9.08 -5.77 8.64
CA VAL A 93 9.50 -4.60 9.41
C VAL A 93 8.67 -3.36 9.07
N SER A 94 8.36 -3.13 7.79
CA SER A 94 7.57 -1.97 7.36
C SER A 94 6.16 -1.94 7.93
N PHE A 95 5.57 -3.09 8.28
CA PHE A 95 4.22 -3.15 8.85
C PHE A 95 4.23 -3.37 10.36
N ILE A 96 5.13 -4.21 10.90
CA ILE A 96 5.17 -4.48 12.34
C ILE A 96 5.54 -3.23 13.14
N ILE A 97 6.52 -2.44 12.71
CA ILE A 97 6.95 -1.26 13.48
C ILE A 97 5.81 -0.25 13.64
N PRO A 98 5.13 0.20 12.55
CA PRO A 98 4.02 1.12 12.70
C PRO A 98 2.84 0.52 13.47
N ILE A 99 2.50 -0.75 13.26
CA ILE A 99 1.41 -1.41 14.00
C ILE A 99 1.71 -1.48 15.49
N ALA A 100 2.94 -1.83 15.89
CA ALA A 100 3.34 -1.84 17.28
C ALA A 100 3.22 -0.44 17.91
N ALA A 101 3.69 0.60 17.21
CA ALA A 101 3.52 1.98 17.65
C ALA A 101 2.04 2.38 17.78
N ALA A 102 1.19 1.95 16.84
CA ALA A 102 -0.24 2.20 16.87
C ALA A 102 -0.94 1.52 18.05
N ILE A 103 -0.55 0.29 18.40
CA ILE A 103 -1.10 -0.42 19.57
C ILE A 103 -0.74 0.33 20.86
N ILE A 104 0.52 0.78 20.99
CA ILE A 104 0.97 1.56 22.16
C ILE A 104 0.21 2.88 22.24
N ILE A 105 0.17 3.66 21.16
CA ILE A 105 -0.53 4.97 21.13
C ILE A 105 -2.04 4.76 21.34
N GLY A 106 -2.65 3.79 20.68
CA GLY A 106 -4.08 3.47 20.79
C GLY A 106 -4.49 3.00 22.18
N SER A 107 -3.58 2.38 22.94
CA SER A 107 -3.82 2.01 24.35
C SER A 107 -3.82 3.21 25.29
N LEU A 108 -3.15 4.31 24.91
CA LEU A 108 -3.05 5.54 25.69
C LEU A 108 -4.08 6.59 25.25
N TYR A 109 -4.40 6.61 23.96
CA TYR A 109 -5.28 7.58 23.31
C TYR A 109 -6.28 6.84 22.43
N SER A 110 -7.57 6.91 22.78
CA SER A 110 -8.66 6.33 21.99
C SER A 110 -8.87 7.11 20.68
N ILE A 111 -8.05 6.84 19.67
CA ILE A 111 -8.09 7.48 18.35
C ILE A 111 -8.57 6.46 17.31
N PRO A 112 -9.87 6.49 16.92
CA PRO A 112 -10.45 5.50 16.00
C PRO A 112 -9.78 5.47 14.62
N SER A 113 -9.40 6.63 14.09
CA SER A 113 -8.72 6.77 12.80
C SER A 113 -7.21 6.43 12.81
N LEU A 114 -6.64 5.99 13.94
CA LEU A 114 -5.20 5.73 14.06
C LEU A 114 -4.68 4.68 13.06
N TRP A 115 -5.51 3.70 12.69
CA TRP A 115 -5.17 2.69 11.68
C TRP A 115 -4.76 3.32 10.34
N TYR A 116 -5.36 4.46 9.99
CA TYR A 116 -5.10 5.16 8.73
C TYR A 116 -3.72 5.81 8.71
N GLY A 117 -3.38 6.55 9.77
CA GLY A 117 -2.03 7.12 9.93
C GLY A 117 -0.95 6.04 9.99
N THR A 118 -1.26 4.92 10.65
CA THR A 118 -0.38 3.74 10.73
C THR A 118 -0.10 3.12 9.37
N LEU A 119 -1.14 3.04 8.52
CA LEU A 119 -1.01 2.54 7.15
C LEU A 119 -0.16 3.49 6.30
N GLY A 120 -0.37 4.81 6.42
CA GLY A 120 0.49 5.82 5.79
C GLY A 120 1.95 5.70 6.20
N ALA A 121 2.24 5.51 7.49
CA ALA A 121 3.59 5.31 8.00
C ALA A 121 4.21 4.00 7.50
N SER A 122 3.41 2.93 7.41
CA SER A 122 3.85 1.65 6.84
C SER A 122 4.26 1.81 5.38
N PHE A 123 3.48 2.54 4.59
CA PHE A 123 3.81 2.84 3.20
C PHE A 123 5.05 3.69 3.04
N LEU A 124 5.29 4.63 3.96
CA LEU A 124 6.53 5.40 3.98
C LEU A 124 7.75 4.50 4.26
N LEU A 125 7.63 3.55 5.19
CA LEU A 125 8.70 2.57 5.43
C LEU A 125 8.91 1.63 4.25
N VAL A 126 7.83 1.16 3.61
CA VAL A 126 7.93 0.38 2.35
C VAL A 126 8.64 1.20 1.29
N HIS A 127 8.36 2.50 1.21
CA HIS A 127 9.07 3.38 0.28
C HIS A 127 10.58 3.35 0.51
N PHE A 128 11.04 3.58 1.74
CA PHE A 128 12.47 3.65 2.02
C PHE A 128 13.18 2.31 1.92
N LEU A 129 12.55 1.23 2.40
CA LEU A 129 13.19 -0.08 2.49
C LEU A 129 13.12 -0.89 1.19
N ILE A 130 12.09 -0.66 0.36
CA ILE A 130 11.77 -1.53 -0.78
C ILE A 130 11.66 -0.73 -2.06
N GLU A 131 10.73 0.23 -2.13
CA GLU A 131 10.42 0.95 -3.37
C GLU A 131 11.61 1.78 -3.87
N ARG A 132 12.25 2.57 -2.99
CA ARG A 132 13.38 3.43 -3.34
C ARG A 132 14.56 2.62 -3.88
N PRO A 133 15.01 1.51 -3.26
CA PRO A 133 16.00 0.62 -3.86
C PRO A 133 15.60 0.06 -5.23
N LEU A 134 14.34 -0.35 -5.42
CA LEU A 134 13.88 -0.84 -6.72
C LEU A 134 13.92 0.25 -7.80
N VAL A 135 13.57 1.50 -7.46
CA VAL A 135 13.68 2.63 -8.39
C VAL A 135 15.14 2.95 -8.71
N LEU A 136 16.02 2.98 -7.70
CA LEU A 136 17.44 3.28 -7.90
C LEU A 136 18.14 2.24 -8.78
N ASN A 137 17.72 0.99 -8.70
CA ASN A 137 18.22 -0.09 -9.57
C ASN A 137 17.54 -0.12 -10.96
N GLY A 138 16.69 0.85 -11.29
CA GLY A 138 16.00 0.93 -12.59
C GLY A 138 14.96 -0.17 -12.82
N LEU A 139 14.52 -0.85 -11.76
CA LEU A 139 13.62 -2.01 -11.84
C LEU A 139 12.14 -1.62 -11.93
N ILE A 140 11.83 -0.42 -11.45
CA ILE A 140 10.50 0.19 -11.46
C ILE A 140 10.65 1.69 -11.74
N LYS A 141 9.64 2.30 -12.38
CA LYS A 141 9.66 3.74 -12.72
C LYS A 141 8.77 4.59 -11.83
N ALA A 142 7.74 4.00 -11.23
CA ALA A 142 6.78 4.71 -10.37
C ALA A 142 7.10 4.52 -8.88
N LYS A 143 6.61 5.46 -8.07
CA LYS A 143 6.66 5.44 -6.60
C LYS A 143 5.26 5.48 -5.95
N PRO A 144 4.38 4.49 -6.21
CA PRO A 144 3.03 4.48 -5.66
C PRO A 144 2.96 4.46 -4.13
N PHE A 145 3.88 3.76 -3.43
CA PHE A 145 3.90 3.73 -1.96
C PHE A 145 4.23 5.09 -1.37
N LEU A 146 5.22 5.79 -1.95
CA LEU A 146 5.53 7.16 -1.53
C LEU A 146 4.32 8.07 -1.72
N LEU A 147 3.69 8.04 -2.91
CA LEU A 147 2.55 8.90 -3.21
C LEU A 147 1.39 8.67 -2.24
N ALA A 148 1.00 7.41 -2.03
CA ALA A 148 -0.04 7.06 -1.08
C ALA A 148 0.34 7.49 0.35
N SER A 149 1.58 7.22 0.79
CA SER A 149 2.04 7.58 2.14
C SER A 149 1.96 9.09 2.41
N ILE A 150 2.39 9.92 1.46
CA ILE A 150 2.39 11.38 1.62
C ILE A 150 0.95 11.88 1.72
N LEU A 151 0.07 11.43 0.83
CA LEU A 151 -1.33 11.84 0.83
C LEU A 151 -2.02 11.44 2.15
N MET A 152 -1.81 10.21 2.62
CA MET A 152 -2.38 9.71 3.87
C MET A 152 -1.84 10.45 5.10
N LEU A 153 -0.53 10.66 5.19
CA LEU A 153 0.06 11.33 6.35
C LEU A 153 -0.29 12.83 6.39
N LEU A 154 -0.46 13.48 5.23
CA LEU A 154 -0.88 14.88 5.15
C LEU A 154 -2.36 15.06 5.51
N SER A 155 -3.23 14.11 5.16
CA SER A 155 -4.66 14.21 5.49
C SER A 155 -4.97 13.72 6.90
N PHE A 156 -4.09 12.96 7.54
CA PHE A 156 -4.32 12.40 8.87
C PHE A 156 -4.58 13.47 9.96
N PRO A 157 -3.83 14.58 10.07
CA PRO A 157 -4.13 15.64 11.02
C PRO A 157 -5.54 16.24 10.83
N ALA A 158 -6.02 16.35 9.60
CA ALA A 158 -7.37 16.83 9.33
C ALA A 158 -8.43 15.85 9.85
N LEU A 159 -8.18 14.54 9.76
CA LEU A 159 -9.07 13.51 10.32
C LEU A 159 -9.18 13.59 11.84
N LEU A 160 -8.11 13.97 12.55
CA LEU A 160 -8.13 14.12 14.01
C LEU A 160 -9.02 15.28 14.49
N SER A 161 -9.34 16.22 13.60
CA SER A 161 -10.25 17.33 13.91
C SER A 161 -11.73 16.98 13.77
N LEU A 162 -12.03 15.83 13.16
CA LEU A 162 -13.40 15.37 12.96
C LEU A 162 -13.95 14.67 14.21
N PRO A 163 -15.28 14.68 14.40
CA PRO A 163 -15.91 13.89 15.43
C PRO A 163 -15.57 12.39 15.28
N PRO A 164 -15.49 11.65 16.40
CA PRO A 164 -15.39 10.19 16.37
C PRO A 164 -16.49 9.61 15.46
N TYR A 165 -16.21 8.53 14.73
CA TYR A 165 -17.03 7.90 13.68
C TYR A 165 -16.94 8.57 12.31
N LEU A 166 -17.05 9.90 12.22
CA LEU A 166 -16.86 10.62 10.94
C LEU A 166 -15.41 10.54 10.48
N ASP A 167 -14.47 10.61 11.43
CA ASP A 167 -13.04 10.44 11.20
C ASP A 167 -12.71 9.12 10.48
N SER A 168 -13.33 8.03 10.91
CA SER A 168 -13.05 6.67 10.47
C SER A 168 -13.67 6.37 9.10
N MET A 169 -14.87 6.90 8.85
CA MET A 169 -15.52 6.84 7.54
C MET A 169 -14.78 7.69 6.51
N ALA A 170 -14.38 8.90 6.88
CA ALA A 170 -13.56 9.76 6.03
C ALA A 170 -12.20 9.13 5.74
N ALA A 171 -11.56 8.51 6.75
CA ALA A 171 -10.31 7.77 6.59
C ALA A 171 -10.44 6.62 5.57
N LEU A 172 -11.55 5.87 5.60
CA LEU A 172 -11.82 4.80 4.65
C LEU A 172 -11.99 5.32 3.22
N GLY A 173 -12.77 6.38 3.04
CA GLY A 173 -12.95 7.03 1.74
C GLY A 173 -11.63 7.56 1.17
N LEU A 174 -10.84 8.26 1.99
CA LEU A 174 -9.52 8.75 1.60
C LEU A 174 -8.54 7.62 1.30
N CYS A 175 -8.60 6.51 2.07
CA CYS A 175 -7.78 5.33 1.82
C CYS A 175 -8.04 4.78 0.42
N LEU A 176 -9.30 4.49 0.09
CA LEU A 176 -9.67 4.01 -1.24
C LEU A 176 -9.26 4.97 -2.36
N LEU A 177 -9.46 6.27 -2.13
CA LEU A 177 -9.10 7.30 -3.09
C LEU A 177 -7.59 7.37 -3.33
N PHE A 178 -6.78 7.33 -2.28
CA PHE A 178 -5.31 7.41 -2.39
C PHE A 178 -4.69 6.12 -2.92
N TYR A 179 -5.23 4.94 -2.59
CA TYR A 179 -4.83 3.70 -3.25
C TYR A 179 -5.15 3.73 -4.74
N SER A 180 -6.32 4.25 -5.12
CA SER A 180 -6.73 4.37 -6.52
C SER A 180 -5.85 5.35 -7.28
N LEU A 181 -5.59 6.53 -6.72
CA LEU A 181 -4.67 7.51 -7.30
C LEU A 181 -3.25 6.96 -7.46
N ALA A 182 -2.72 6.27 -6.44
CA ALA A 182 -1.41 5.64 -6.51
C ALA A 182 -1.34 4.52 -7.56
N GLY A 183 -2.40 3.71 -7.67
CA GLY A 183 -2.53 2.68 -8.68
C GLY A 183 -2.55 3.25 -10.10
N VAL A 184 -3.42 4.22 -10.36
CA VAL A 184 -3.53 4.91 -11.66
C VAL A 184 -2.23 5.64 -12.00
N TYR A 185 -1.61 6.33 -11.03
CA TYR A 185 -0.32 6.98 -11.22
C TYR A 185 0.76 5.99 -11.68
N ALA A 186 0.83 4.80 -11.07
CA ALA A 186 1.78 3.77 -11.48
C ALA A 186 1.51 3.25 -12.90
N LEU A 187 0.24 3.06 -13.26
CA LEU A 187 -0.16 2.64 -14.61
C LEU A 187 0.19 3.69 -15.67
N VAL A 188 -0.10 4.97 -15.41
CA VAL A 188 0.27 6.08 -16.32
C VAL A 188 1.78 6.17 -16.48
N ARG A 189 2.55 6.03 -15.39
CA ARG A 189 4.01 6.00 -15.45
C ARG A 189 4.56 4.80 -16.20
N ALA A 190 3.91 3.63 -16.09
CA ALA A 190 4.25 2.47 -16.88
C ALA A 190 3.98 2.72 -18.38
N ALA A 191 2.82 3.24 -18.75
CA ALA A 191 2.48 3.54 -20.15
C ALA A 191 3.49 4.51 -20.80
N LYS A 192 3.97 5.51 -20.04
CA LYS A 192 4.98 6.46 -20.51
C LYS A 192 6.38 5.86 -20.78
N LEU A 193 6.65 4.59 -20.46
CA LEU A 193 7.94 3.96 -20.79
C LEU A 193 8.16 3.78 -22.29
N PHE A 194 7.09 3.67 -23.07
CA PHE A 194 7.16 3.43 -24.51
C PHE A 194 6.95 4.69 -25.35
N SER A 195 6.53 5.79 -24.72
CA SER A 195 6.41 7.11 -25.35
C SER A 195 7.65 7.99 -25.19
N GLU A 196 8.64 7.52 -24.42
CA GLU A 196 9.98 8.10 -24.26
C GLU A 196 11.00 7.29 -25.05
#